data_AF-A0AAP1EVZ6-F1
#
_entry.id   AF-A0AAP1EVZ6-F1
#
_cell.length_a   1.000
_cell.length_b   1.000
_cell.length_c   1.000
_cell.angle_alpha   90.00
_cell.angle_beta   90.00
_cell.angle_gamma   90.00
#
_symmetry.space_group_name_H-M   'P 1'
#
loop_
_entity.id
_entity.type
_entity.pdbx_description
1 polymer ?
#
loop_
_entity_poly.entity_id
_entity_poly.type
_entity_poly.pdbx_seq_one_letter_code
_entity_poly.pdbx_strand_id
1 'polypeptide(L)' 'MTGFIDEHRNVHGVEPICKVLPIAPSTYYLHAARRADPSRASARAQADTQLCAA' A
#
# COMPACT_ATOMS: atom_id res chain seq x y z
N MET A 1 1.00 0.65 6.67
CA MET A 1 1.34 1.99 6.12
C MET A 1 0.13 2.71 5.52
N THR A 2 -0.67 2.09 4.64
CA THR A 2 -1.76 2.80 3.91
C THR A 2 -3.13 2.83 4.60
N GLY A 3 -3.26 2.29 5.81
CA GLY A 3 -4.57 2.08 6.46
C GLY A 3 -5.40 3.37 6.63
N PHE A 4 -4.76 4.48 7.01
CA PHE A 4 -5.44 5.77 7.12
C PHE A 4 -6.06 6.23 5.79
N ILE A 5 -5.33 6.05 4.68
CA ILE A 5 -5.82 6.40 3.34
C ILE A 5 -6.98 5.47 2.96
N ASP A 6 -6.87 4.18 3.28
CA ASP A 6 -7.94 3.21 2.98
C ASP A 6 -9.26 3.55 3.65
N GLU A 7 -9.22 4.01 4.89
CA GLU A 7 -10.38 4.38 5.69
C GLU A 7 -11.08 5.65 5.15
N HIS A 8 -10.30 6.62 4.66
CA HIS A 8 -10.80 7.96 4.34
C HIS A 8 -10.97 8.22 2.82
N ARG A 9 -10.41 7.38 1.95
CA ARG A 9 -10.42 7.59 0.48
C ARG A 9 -11.82 7.69 -0.11
N ASN A 10 -12.84 7.07 0.49
CA ASN A 10 -14.21 7.11 -0.02
C ASN A 10 -14.84 8.50 0.13
N VAL A 11 -14.37 9.29 1.11
CA VAL A 11 -14.89 10.64 1.39
C VAL A 11 -14.02 11.71 0.75
N HIS A 12 -12.69 11.56 0.83
CA HIS A 12 -11.74 12.60 0.41
C HIS A 12 -10.98 12.30 -0.88
N GLY A 13 -11.03 11.06 -1.38
CA GLY A 13 -10.15 10.60 -2.46
C GLY A 13 -8.71 10.37 -1.99
N VAL A 14 -7.94 9.61 -2.78
CA VAL A 14 -6.55 9.26 -2.44
C VAL A 14 -5.61 10.46 -2.59
N GLU A 15 -5.72 11.21 -3.68
CA GLU A 15 -4.77 12.28 -4.01
C GLU A 15 -4.81 13.46 -3.02
N PRO A 16 -5.98 13.93 -2.56
CA PRO A 16 -6.03 14.98 -1.54
C PRO A 16 -5.41 14.53 -0.21
N ILE A 17 -5.61 13.28 0.20
CA ILE A 17 -5.00 12.72 1.41
C ILE A 17 -3.48 12.64 1.26
N CYS A 18 -2.99 12.11 0.13
CA CYS A 18 -1.56 12.00 -0.16
C CYS A 18 -0.84 13.36 -0.13
N LYS A 19 -1.52 14.44 -0.55
CA LYS A 19 -1.02 15.81 -0.47
C LYS A 19 -0.81 16.29 0.97
N VAL A 20 -1.67 15.89 1.90
CA VAL A 20 -1.59 16.26 3.33
C VAL A 20 -0.58 15.39 4.09
N LEU A 21 -0.40 14.12 3.69
CA LEU A 21 0.56 13.16 4.28
C LEU A 21 1.97 13.21 3.66
N PRO A 22 2.32 14.32 3.00
CA PRO A 22 3.28 14.41 1.89
C PRO A 22 3.86 13.09 1.35
N ILE A 23 3.01 12.24 0.74
CA ILE A 23 3.45 11.06 -0.02
C ILE A 23 2.99 11.14 -1.48
N ALA A 24 3.71 10.46 -2.37
CA ALA A 24 3.26 10.32 -3.75
C ALA A 24 2.05 9.37 -3.84
N PRO A 25 0.98 9.71 -4.61
CA PRO A 25 -0.15 8.80 -4.83
C PRO A 25 0.25 7.43 -5.42
N SER A 26 1.31 7.38 -6.24
CA SER A 26 1.86 6.14 -6.78
C SER A 26 2.31 5.17 -5.69
N THR A 27 2.82 5.67 -4.56
CA THR A 27 3.20 4.85 -3.40
C THR A 27 1.98 4.13 -2.82
N TYR A 28 0.85 4.84 -2.67
CA TYR A 28 -0.40 4.21 -2.21
C TYR A 28 -0.85 3.10 -3.17
N TYR A 29 -0.92 3.39 -4.46
CA TYR A 29 -1.38 2.41 -5.46
C TYR A 29 -0.44 1.20 -5.55
N LEU A 30 0.87 1.40 -5.41
CA LEU A 30 1.83 0.30 -5.35
C LEU A 30 1.57 -0.62 -4.14
N HIS A 31 1.31 -0.05 -2.97
CA HIS A 31 0.96 -0.83 -1.78
C HIS A 31 -0.40 -1.53 -1.91
N ALA A 32 -1.40 -0.85 -2.48
CA ALA A 32 -2.70 -1.44 -2.76
C ALA A 32 -2.59 -2.63 -3.73
N ALA A 33 -1.81 -2.48 -4.80
CA ALA A 33 -1.56 -3.53 -5.78
C ALA A 33 -0.86 -4.75 -5.16
N ARG A 34 0.15 -4.54 -4.31
CA ARG A 34 0.84 -5.62 -3.60
C ARG A 34 -0.03 -6.34 -2.56
N ARG A 35 -1.01 -5.65 -1.98
CA ARG A 35 -1.98 -6.26 -1.06
C ARG A 35 -3.03 -7.10 -1.80
N ALA A 36 -3.50 -6.61 -2.94
CA ALA A 36 -4.44 -7.35 -3.79
C ALA A 36 -3.78 -8.58 -4.43
N ASP A 37 -2.51 -8.44 -4.81
CA ASP A 37 -1.70 -9.51 -5.39
C ASP A 37 -0.30 -9.53 -4.76
N PRO A 38 -0.08 -10.40 -3.74
CA PRO A 38 1.21 -10.54 -3.07
C PRO A 38 2.36 -10.92 -4.00
N SER A 39 2.09 -11.53 -5.17
CA SER A 39 3.13 -11.90 -6.14
C SER A 39 3.77 -10.69 -6.83
N ARG A 40 3.14 -9.50 -6.74
CA ARG A 40 3.68 -8.22 -7.24
C ARG A 40 4.66 -7.56 -6.27
N ALA A 41 4.85 -8.12 -5.08
CA ALA A 41 5.91 -7.69 -4.18
C ALA A 41 7.28 -8.10 -4.74
N SER A 42 8.37 -7.50 -4.26
CA SER A 42 9.71 -7.93 -4.66
C SER A 42 9.95 -9.38 -4.21
N ALA A 43 10.83 -10.10 -4.91
CA ALA A 43 11.19 -11.48 -4.55
C ALA A 43 11.63 -11.61 -3.08
N ARG A 44 12.39 -10.62 -2.59
CA ARG A 44 12.77 -10.55 -1.17
C ARG A 44 11.56 -10.43 -0.23
N ALA A 45 10.63 -9.52 -0.51
CA ALA A 45 9.46 -9.32 0.34
C ALA A 45 8.54 -10.55 0.34
N GLN A 46 8.46 -11.28 -0.78
CA GLN A 46 7.75 -12.55 -0.84
C GLN A 46 8.41 -13.61 0.04
N ALA A 47 9.74 -13.76 -0.07
CA ALA A 47 10.51 -14.70 0.75
C ALA A 47 10.44 -14.36 2.24
N ASP A 48 10.57 -13.08 2.60
CA ASP A 48 10.46 -12.62 4.00
C ASP A 48 9.07 -12.93 4.57
N THR A 49 8.00 -12.78 3.76
CA THR A 49 6.63 -13.14 4.18
C THR A 49 6.49 -14.64 4.41
N GLN A 50 7.06 -15.47 3.54
CA GLN A 50 7.04 -16.93 3.69
C GLN A 50 7.83 -17.39 4.91
N LEU A 51 8.99 -16.77 5.16
CA LEU A 51 9.86 -17.11 6.28
C LEU A 51 9.25 -16.71 7.63
N CYS A 52 8.56 -15.56 7.70
CA CYS A 52 7.86 -15.12 8.91
C CYS A 52 6.50 -15.81 9.13
N ALA A 53 5.96 -16.51 8.13
CA ALA A 53 4.71 -17.26 8.23
C ALA A 53 4.90 -18.72 8.70
N ALA A 54 6.14 -19.17 8.83
CA ALA A 54 6.52 -20.49 9.37
C ALA A 54 6.71 -20.43 10.90
#